data_AF-A0A517Z8C6-F1
#
_entry.id   AF-A0A517Z8C6-F1
#
_cell.length_a   1.000
_cell.length_b   1.000
_cell.length_c   1.000
_cell.angle_alpha   90.00
_cell.angle_beta   90.00
_cell.angle_gamma   90.00
#
_symmetry.space_group_name_H-M   'P 1'
#
loop_
_entity.id
_entity.type
_entity.pdbx_description
1 polymer ?
#
loop_
_entity_poly.entity_id
_entity_poly.type
_entity_poly.pdbx_seq_one_letter_code
_entity_poly.pdbx_strand_id
1 'polypeptide(L)'
;MVRTILAAAILGTIAVPAFADDKLDAEVDAAIVDVQWPGMVRLPIGVTPQGSLIWCFMDEGALDYRTPKVRAVMVGTFDGSPESVAGCFEQMRQRQNEDSLFHDWCMAIIPIPDPDARKQRATDSSDASATVPPTFPPQGQAYGSGDAATAAYIWRFLGWFAPDAVFELVDSQDPVWQQVFESDGKGVAWPEDSLGGALRRQPVAGLGEMHSLRWPAVWNQEMTLNLPAVLDYSGFNTIGVLSKQVPQPRGPFSASRRNAIARLDRTPREVATQLLKQYGKHLKTVMYQPALALVARSRFAELTGDSEASMSVEEIVAPYHSAEKASLGDRVSGSHLAGHLVFAELARTTDDRRYVELVTAAADYAFDEDGNPREAMPFHSEMSDAVFMACPILTAAGRFTGDPKYFEMALRHLKFMRDLCVRDDELYRHSPLNESPWGRGNGFPALGLALALTDLDSALESRGIDRSTLKPIRDEMLTAFRAHLDALVIHQDPTGMWRQVIDHPGSYRELSSTCMITFAILRGLRHGWLDEEKYRPVALRAWEAIKLRVGPDGRLFDVCTGTGKQKTLRAYLDRTAVLGLDERGGAMALMVTTEMMAYESRTPSEP
;
A
#
# COMPACT_ATOMS: atom_id res chain seq x y z
N MET A 1 29.24 -23.74 28.93
CA MET A 1 30.59 -23.34 29.42
C MET A 1 31.13 -22.41 28.35
N VAL A 2 30.99 -21.08 28.42
CA VAL A 2 31.29 -20.16 29.51
C VAL A 2 30.17 -19.12 29.62
N ARG A 3 29.39 -19.20 30.69
CA ARG A 3 28.64 -18.08 31.26
C ARG A 3 29.61 -17.35 32.18
N THR A 4 29.36 -16.05 32.38
CA THR A 4 29.90 -15.17 33.43
C THR A 4 31.12 -14.35 33.02
N ILE A 5 31.06 -13.05 33.42
CA ILE A 5 32.02 -11.96 33.21
C ILE A 5 31.79 -11.16 31.90
N LEU A 6 30.66 -10.45 31.84
CA LEU A 6 30.67 -8.99 31.62
C LEU A 6 29.34 -8.41 32.13
N ALA A 7 29.04 -8.71 33.40
CA ALA A 7 28.14 -7.87 34.20
C ALA A 7 29.00 -6.72 34.74
N ALA A 8 28.48 -5.49 34.64
CA ALA A 8 29.09 -4.24 35.12
C ALA A 8 30.20 -3.62 34.23
N ALA A 9 29.85 -3.22 33.01
CA ALA A 9 30.31 -1.98 32.37
C ALA A 9 29.62 -1.86 30.99
N ILE A 10 29.12 -0.67 30.65
CA ILE A 10 28.38 -0.36 29.42
C ILE A 10 26.89 -0.79 29.42
N LEU A 11 26.21 -0.61 30.54
CA LEU A 11 24.84 -0.07 30.49
C LEU A 11 24.96 1.38 30.92
N GLY A 12 25.34 2.24 29.97
CA GLY A 12 25.03 3.64 30.13
C GLY A 12 23.52 3.71 30.25
N THR A 13 23.02 3.98 31.46
CA THR A 13 21.67 4.47 31.66
C THR A 13 21.46 5.59 30.66
N ILE A 14 20.73 5.31 29.58
CA ILE A 14 20.13 6.37 28.79
C ILE A 14 19.14 6.98 29.77
N ALA A 15 19.57 8.07 30.42
CA ALA A 15 18.71 8.88 31.24
C ALA A 15 17.64 9.44 30.30
N VAL A 16 16.46 8.81 30.29
CA VAL A 16 15.28 9.44 29.73
C VAL A 16 15.02 10.66 30.62
N PRO A 17 14.87 11.86 30.06
CA PRO A 17 14.67 13.04 30.87
C PRO A 17 13.45 12.83 31.77
N ALA A 18 13.60 13.15 33.06
CA ALA A 18 12.44 13.51 33.85
C ALA A 18 11.89 14.75 33.16
N PHE A 19 10.76 14.62 32.45
CA PHE A 19 10.21 15.72 31.69
C PHE A 19 9.87 16.84 32.67
N ALA A 20 10.73 17.86 32.73
CA ALA A 20 10.45 19.06 33.50
C ALA A 20 9.40 19.87 32.71
N ASP A 21 8.38 20.37 33.39
CA ASP A 21 7.21 21.04 32.77
C ASP A 21 7.62 22.13 31.76
N ASP A 22 8.75 22.80 31.98
CA ASP A 22 9.24 23.91 31.17
C ASP A 22 10.06 23.50 29.91
N LYS A 23 10.35 22.21 29.69
CA LYS A 23 11.12 21.69 28.52
C LYS A 23 10.55 20.44 27.86
N LEU A 24 9.42 19.94 28.36
CA LEU A 24 8.75 18.72 27.92
C LEU A 24 8.65 18.61 26.38
N ASP A 25 8.33 19.69 25.68
CA ASP A 25 8.07 19.59 24.24
C ASP A 25 9.31 19.27 23.40
N ALA A 26 10.44 19.93 23.69
CA ALA A 26 11.70 19.70 23.00
C ALA A 26 12.27 18.32 23.34
N GLU A 27 12.08 17.86 24.57
CA GLU A 27 12.53 16.54 25.02
C GLU A 27 11.72 15.41 24.39
N VAL A 28 10.41 15.57 24.24
CA VAL A 28 9.53 14.65 23.51
C VAL A 28 9.88 14.59 22.03
N ASP A 29 10.10 15.74 21.38
CA ASP A 29 10.45 15.77 19.96
C ASP A 29 11.81 15.09 19.72
N ALA A 30 12.80 15.34 20.59
CA ALA A 30 14.08 14.63 20.57
C ALA A 30 13.91 13.12 20.84
N ALA A 31 13.03 12.71 21.75
CA ALA A 31 12.73 11.30 22.00
C ALA A 31 12.12 10.59 20.79
N ILE A 32 11.37 11.32 19.96
CA ILE A 32 10.79 10.79 18.72
C ILE A 32 11.83 10.69 17.61
N VAL A 33 12.67 11.71 17.45
CA VAL A 33 13.55 11.90 16.28
C VAL A 33 14.98 11.38 16.50
N ASP A 34 15.53 11.56 17.69
CA ASP A 34 16.96 11.35 17.95
C ASP A 34 17.24 10.06 18.73
N VAL A 35 16.29 9.61 19.55
CA VAL A 35 16.47 8.40 20.36
C VAL A 35 16.28 7.14 19.51
N GLN A 36 17.29 6.27 19.55
CA GLN A 36 17.17 4.89 19.08
C GLN A 36 16.55 4.04 20.19
N TRP A 37 15.44 3.39 19.90
CA TRP A 37 14.72 2.51 20.82
C TRP A 37 15.07 1.06 20.46
N PRO A 38 15.95 0.38 21.22
CA PRO A 38 16.45 -0.95 20.85
C PRO A 38 15.31 -1.95 20.64
N GLY A 39 15.36 -2.74 19.57
CA GLY A 39 14.33 -3.73 19.25
C GLY A 39 13.01 -3.14 18.73
N MET A 40 12.94 -1.82 18.52
CA MET A 40 11.77 -1.15 17.94
C MET A 40 12.10 -0.48 16.60
N VAL A 41 11.22 -0.66 15.64
CA VAL A 41 11.19 0.02 14.35
C VAL A 41 10.37 1.30 14.48
N ARG A 42 10.98 2.43 14.16
CA ARG A 42 10.28 3.72 14.01
C ARG A 42 9.67 3.82 12.62
N LEU A 43 8.36 3.96 12.53
CA LEU A 43 7.59 3.96 11.29
C LEU A 43 6.68 5.19 11.22
N PRO A 44 6.81 6.04 10.19
CA PRO A 44 5.84 7.11 9.97
C PRO A 44 4.57 6.50 9.37
N ILE A 45 3.45 6.66 10.06
CA ILE A 45 2.17 6.06 9.71
C ILE A 45 1.18 7.06 9.11
N GLY A 46 1.48 8.36 9.21
CA GLY A 46 0.66 9.41 8.62
C GLY A 46 1.38 10.76 8.50
N VAL A 47 0.74 11.68 7.79
CA VAL A 47 1.15 13.09 7.65
C VAL A 47 -0.07 14.00 7.75
N THR A 48 -0.10 14.83 8.79
CA THR A 48 -1.21 15.74 9.08
C THR A 48 -1.34 16.86 8.02
N PRO A 49 -2.43 17.64 8.01
CA PRO A 49 -2.62 18.73 7.05
C PRO A 49 -1.49 19.78 7.07
N GLN A 50 -0.88 20.04 8.24
CA GLN A 50 0.23 20.98 8.42
C GLN A 50 1.59 20.35 8.10
N GLY A 51 1.63 19.08 7.71
CA GLY A 51 2.85 18.38 7.27
C GLY A 51 3.62 17.68 8.39
N SER A 52 3.08 17.64 9.62
CA SER A 52 3.67 16.90 10.73
C SER A 52 3.50 15.39 10.55
N LEU A 53 4.54 14.61 10.87
CA LEU A 53 4.50 13.17 10.77
C LEU A 53 3.87 12.54 12.00
N ILE A 54 2.98 11.57 11.79
CA ILE A 54 2.44 10.71 12.85
C ILE A 54 3.36 9.50 12.97
N TRP A 55 4.05 9.37 14.10
CA TRP A 55 5.03 8.33 14.33
C TRP A 55 4.45 7.15 15.11
N CYS A 56 4.85 5.95 14.70
CA CYS A 56 4.62 4.71 15.42
C CYS A 56 5.97 4.05 15.74
N PHE A 57 6.12 3.54 16.95
CA PHE A 57 7.25 2.72 17.38
C PHE A 57 6.74 1.29 17.58
N MET A 58 7.30 0.36 16.83
CA MET A 58 6.74 -0.98 16.71
C MET A 58 7.84 -2.01 16.94
N ASP A 59 7.58 -3.09 17.68
CA ASP A 59 8.58 -4.17 17.81
C ASP A 59 9.01 -4.68 16.42
N GLU A 60 10.29 -5.05 16.26
CA GLU A 60 10.82 -5.58 14.98
C GLU A 60 10.00 -6.76 14.42
N GLY A 61 9.49 -7.62 15.30
CA GLY A 61 8.66 -8.78 14.95
C GLY A 61 7.18 -8.47 14.74
N ALA A 62 6.72 -7.21 14.85
CA ALA A 62 5.29 -6.90 14.85
C ALA A 62 4.62 -6.96 13.48
N LEU A 63 5.37 -7.27 12.43
CA LEU A 63 4.79 -7.60 11.12
C LEU A 63 4.58 -9.12 10.96
N ASP A 64 5.01 -9.94 11.92
CA ASP A 64 4.64 -11.35 11.96
C ASP A 64 3.21 -11.51 12.51
N TYR A 65 2.24 -11.65 11.61
CA TYR A 65 0.85 -11.90 11.97
C TYR A 65 0.63 -13.26 12.65
N ARG A 66 1.59 -14.19 12.56
CA ARG A 66 1.51 -15.55 13.12
C ARG A 66 2.28 -15.71 14.43
N THR A 67 2.89 -14.64 14.94
CA THR A 67 3.60 -14.64 16.22
C THR A 67 2.76 -15.24 17.35
N PRO A 68 3.31 -16.05 18.28
CA PRO A 68 2.54 -16.52 19.44
C PRO A 68 2.18 -15.39 20.41
N LYS A 69 2.81 -14.21 20.29
CA LYS A 69 2.57 -13.04 21.13
C LYS A 69 1.23 -12.38 20.84
N VAL A 70 0.64 -11.76 21.86
CA VAL A 70 -0.53 -10.88 21.71
C VAL A 70 -0.10 -9.64 20.93
N ARG A 71 -0.80 -9.28 19.86
CA ARG A 71 -0.52 -8.07 19.07
C ARG A 71 -1.34 -6.91 19.60
N ALA A 72 -0.69 -5.82 19.98
CA ALA A 72 -1.39 -4.68 20.57
C ALA A 72 -0.92 -3.35 19.98
N VAL A 73 -1.85 -2.41 19.88
CA VAL A 73 -1.55 -1.02 19.51
C VAL A 73 -1.86 -0.15 20.71
N MET A 74 -0.93 0.70 21.13
CA MET A 74 -1.14 1.74 22.13
C MET A 74 -1.16 3.10 21.44
N VAL A 75 -2.14 3.93 21.77
CA VAL A 75 -2.37 5.25 21.18
C VAL A 75 -2.45 6.25 22.31
N GLY A 76 -1.62 7.29 22.27
CA GLY A 76 -1.73 8.44 23.18
C GLY A 76 -3.01 9.23 22.96
N THR A 77 -3.24 10.26 23.76
CA THR A 77 -4.39 11.15 23.56
C THR A 77 -4.20 12.02 22.31
N PHE A 78 -5.31 12.37 21.64
CA PHE A 78 -5.28 13.18 20.42
C PHE A 78 -4.92 14.65 20.66
N ASP A 79 -5.07 15.16 21.87
CA ASP A 79 -4.58 16.49 22.25
C ASP A 79 -3.08 16.49 22.59
N GLY A 80 -2.42 15.32 22.60
CA GLY A 80 -1.00 15.16 22.88
C GLY A 80 -0.62 15.47 24.32
N SER A 81 -1.44 15.01 25.27
CA SER A 81 -1.25 15.33 26.68
C SER A 81 0.11 14.88 27.22
N PRO A 82 0.82 15.73 28.01
CA PRO A 82 2.06 15.38 28.69
C PRO A 82 2.00 14.03 29.41
N GLU A 83 0.91 13.78 30.13
CA GLU A 83 0.72 12.57 30.92
C GLU A 83 0.67 11.33 29.99
N SER A 84 -0.19 11.37 28.97
CA SER A 84 -0.33 10.32 27.96
C SER A 84 0.95 10.04 27.18
N VAL A 85 1.63 11.10 26.71
CA VAL A 85 2.88 11.00 25.95
C VAL A 85 3.99 10.39 26.81
N ALA A 86 4.16 10.87 28.04
CA ALA A 86 5.12 10.29 28.98
C ALA A 86 4.81 8.83 29.28
N GLY A 87 3.52 8.48 29.44
CA GLY A 87 3.05 7.11 29.59
C GLY A 87 3.47 6.21 28.43
N CYS A 88 3.31 6.65 27.18
CA CYS A 88 3.77 5.89 26.01
C CYS A 88 5.29 5.62 26.05
N PHE A 89 6.11 6.63 26.37
CA PHE A 89 7.56 6.44 26.45
C PHE A 89 8.01 5.58 27.62
N GLU A 90 7.32 5.67 28.75
CA GLU A 90 7.54 4.77 29.89
C GLU A 90 7.28 3.31 29.48
N GLN A 91 6.21 3.05 28.73
CA GLN A 91 5.94 1.73 28.20
C GLN A 91 7.02 1.25 27.23
N MET A 92 7.51 2.13 26.34
CA MET A 92 8.65 1.82 25.47
C MET A 92 9.93 1.47 26.28
N ARG A 93 10.14 2.09 27.44
CA ARG A 93 11.27 1.80 28.33
C ARG A 93 11.09 0.49 29.09
N GLN A 94 9.92 0.28 29.69
CA GLN A 94 9.61 -0.95 30.42
C GLN A 94 9.70 -2.19 29.55
N ARG A 95 9.47 -2.05 28.24
CA ARG A 95 9.67 -3.11 27.24
C ARG A 95 11.11 -3.60 27.11
N GLN A 96 12.09 -2.80 27.51
CA GLN A 96 13.50 -3.21 27.60
C GLN A 96 13.78 -4.05 28.86
N ASN A 97 12.81 -4.16 29.77
CA ASN A 97 12.90 -4.97 30.98
C ASN A 97 12.17 -6.30 30.77
N GLU A 98 12.89 -7.41 30.98
CA GLU A 98 12.36 -8.77 30.83
C GLU A 98 11.22 -9.08 31.83
N ASP A 99 11.18 -8.39 32.98
CA ASP A 99 10.15 -8.57 34.01
C ASP A 99 8.85 -7.77 33.75
N SER A 100 8.73 -7.11 32.60
CA SER A 100 7.53 -6.33 32.25
C SER A 100 6.31 -7.22 32.00
N LEU A 101 5.14 -6.79 32.51
CA LEU A 101 3.83 -7.39 32.20
C LEU A 101 3.55 -7.53 30.70
N PHE A 102 4.19 -6.70 29.88
CA PHE A 102 4.01 -6.69 28.44
C PHE A 102 5.10 -7.44 27.68
N HIS A 103 6.09 -8.08 28.33
CA HIS A 103 7.21 -8.78 27.66
C HIS A 103 6.74 -9.80 26.59
N ASP A 104 5.66 -10.51 26.90
CA ASP A 104 5.04 -11.53 26.02
C ASP A 104 4.17 -10.94 24.90
N TRP A 105 4.12 -9.62 24.77
CA TRP A 105 3.30 -8.92 23.78
C TRP A 105 4.16 -8.42 22.63
N CYS A 106 3.51 -8.16 21.51
CA CYS A 106 4.06 -7.50 20.36
C CYS A 106 3.34 -6.16 20.14
N MET A 107 4.03 -5.07 20.43
CA MET A 107 3.44 -3.74 20.58
C MET A 107 3.77 -2.85 19.39
N ALA A 108 2.80 -2.01 19.04
CA ALA A 108 2.98 -0.80 18.27
C ALA A 108 2.46 0.38 19.09
N ILE A 109 3.26 1.42 19.27
CA ILE A 109 2.98 2.55 20.15
C ILE A 109 2.97 3.82 19.31
N ILE A 110 1.88 4.59 19.40
CA ILE A 110 1.67 5.87 18.73
C ILE A 110 1.59 6.92 19.82
N PRO A 111 2.73 7.55 20.21
CA PRO A 111 2.75 8.46 21.35
C PRO A 111 1.91 9.71 21.13
N ILE A 112 1.92 10.23 19.89
CA ILE A 112 1.23 11.46 19.51
C ILE A 112 0.46 11.19 18.23
N PRO A 113 -0.82 10.79 18.33
CA PRO A 113 -1.62 10.53 17.14
C PRO A 113 -1.96 11.80 16.37
N ASP A 114 -2.07 12.97 17.02
CA ASP A 114 -2.23 14.29 16.36
C ASP A 114 -1.14 15.28 16.80
N PRO A 115 -0.01 15.34 16.07
CA PRO A 115 1.09 16.26 16.40
C PRO A 115 0.75 17.73 16.20
N ASP A 116 -0.27 18.09 15.42
CA ASP A 116 -0.64 19.49 15.22
C ASP A 116 -1.57 20.00 16.31
N ALA A 117 -2.51 19.17 16.79
CA ALA A 117 -3.31 19.49 17.97
C ALA A 117 -2.42 19.71 19.20
N ARG A 118 -1.38 18.90 19.39
CA ARG A 118 -0.39 19.11 20.46
C ARG A 118 0.32 20.45 20.35
N LYS A 119 0.78 20.82 19.15
CA LYS A 119 1.44 22.12 18.92
C LYS A 119 0.52 23.30 19.23
N GLN A 120 -0.77 23.18 18.89
CA GLN A 120 -1.77 24.20 19.21
C GLN A 120 -1.98 24.32 20.73
N ARG A 121 -2.09 23.19 21.44
CA ARG A 121 -2.18 23.16 22.91
C ARG A 121 -0.98 23.83 23.58
N ALA A 122 0.23 23.62 23.07
CA ALA A 122 1.45 24.24 23.60
C ALA A 122 1.47 25.77 23.44
N THR A 123 0.77 26.31 22.42
CA THR A 123 0.71 27.75 22.17
C THR A 123 -0.46 28.46 22.87
N ASP A 124 -1.60 27.77 23.05
CA ASP A 124 -2.82 28.35 23.60
C ASP A 124 -3.00 27.98 25.08
N SER A 125 -2.32 28.71 25.97
CA SER A 125 -2.34 28.47 27.42
C SER A 125 -3.67 28.78 28.12
N SER A 126 -4.69 29.28 27.40
CA SER A 126 -5.95 29.76 27.99
C SER A 126 -7.13 28.81 27.83
N ASP A 127 -7.03 27.74 27.03
CA ASP A 127 -8.11 26.77 26.90
C ASP A 127 -7.62 25.40 26.38
N ALA A 128 -6.90 24.65 27.22
CA ALA A 128 -6.45 23.28 26.94
C ALA A 128 -7.62 22.28 26.72
N SER A 129 -8.88 22.73 26.82
CA SER A 129 -10.09 21.94 26.57
C SER A 129 -10.64 22.06 25.13
N ALA A 130 -10.04 22.90 24.28
CA ALA A 130 -10.65 23.34 23.02
C ALA A 130 -10.37 22.48 21.77
N THR A 131 -9.45 21.51 21.79
CA THR A 131 -9.24 20.63 20.63
C THR A 131 -10.24 19.49 20.64
N VAL A 132 -11.25 19.58 19.77
CA VAL A 132 -12.24 18.52 19.57
C VAL A 132 -11.52 17.28 19.03
N PRO A 133 -11.55 16.13 19.73
CA PRO A 133 -10.92 14.91 19.25
C PRO A 133 -11.57 14.44 17.94
N PRO A 134 -10.82 13.79 17.04
CA PRO A 134 -11.38 13.37 15.78
C PRO A 134 -12.36 12.21 15.97
N THR A 135 -13.34 12.12 15.08
CA THR A 135 -14.40 11.11 15.16
C THR A 135 -14.02 9.83 14.40
N PHE A 136 -14.46 8.69 14.94
CA PHE A 136 -14.26 7.37 14.37
C PHE A 136 -15.59 6.63 14.15
N PRO A 137 -15.72 5.83 13.07
CA PRO A 137 -14.80 5.74 11.93
C PRO A 137 -14.66 7.09 11.23
N PRO A 138 -13.53 7.37 10.56
CA PRO A 138 -13.37 8.59 9.80
C PRO A 138 -14.45 8.67 8.71
N GLN A 139 -15.23 9.76 8.69
CA GLN A 139 -16.24 10.02 7.67
C GLN A 139 -15.67 10.88 6.52
N GLY A 140 -16.28 10.82 5.34
CA GLY A 140 -15.98 11.72 4.21
C GLY A 140 -14.85 11.29 3.27
N GLN A 141 -14.40 12.22 2.40
CA GLN A 141 -13.29 12.00 1.47
C GLN A 141 -11.98 12.17 2.23
N ALA A 142 -11.55 11.10 2.91
CA ALA A 142 -10.33 11.05 3.71
C ALA A 142 -9.16 11.79 3.01
N TYR A 143 -8.59 12.75 3.74
CA TYR A 143 -7.56 13.74 3.37
C TYR A 143 -8.00 15.01 2.62
N GLY A 144 -9.24 15.13 2.14
CA GLY A 144 -9.76 16.38 1.58
C GLY A 144 -10.32 17.37 2.62
N SER A 145 -10.60 16.89 3.83
CA SER A 145 -11.06 17.72 4.96
C SER A 145 -9.99 17.75 6.06
N GLY A 146 -9.65 18.95 6.53
CA GLY A 146 -8.67 19.13 7.62
C GLY A 146 -9.01 18.30 8.86
N ASP A 147 -10.30 18.16 9.15
CA ASP A 147 -10.80 17.58 10.41
C ASP A 147 -10.72 16.05 10.49
N ALA A 148 -10.46 15.34 9.39
CA ALA A 148 -10.52 13.86 9.34
C ALA A 148 -9.20 13.18 8.94
N ALA A 149 -8.17 13.93 8.55
CA ALA A 149 -6.92 13.37 8.03
C ALA A 149 -6.20 12.47 9.06
N THR A 150 -6.06 12.95 10.30
CA THR A 150 -5.42 12.22 11.39
C THR A 150 -6.15 10.91 11.69
N ALA A 151 -7.47 10.96 11.94
CA ALA A 151 -8.26 9.76 12.18
C ALA A 151 -8.16 8.74 11.04
N ALA A 152 -8.10 9.22 9.80
CA ALA A 152 -7.98 8.34 8.65
C ALA A 152 -6.62 7.61 8.58
N TYR A 153 -5.52 8.21 9.04
CA TYR A 153 -4.24 7.52 9.16
C TYR A 153 -4.24 6.47 10.26
N ILE A 154 -4.75 6.82 11.44
CA ILE A 154 -4.86 5.89 12.57
C ILE A 154 -5.76 4.70 12.19
N TRP A 155 -6.91 4.97 11.59
CA TRP A 155 -7.84 3.92 11.16
C TRP A 155 -7.21 2.98 10.12
N ARG A 156 -6.48 3.51 9.13
CA ARG A 156 -5.75 2.68 8.15
C ARG A 156 -4.65 1.86 8.82
N PHE A 157 -3.89 2.47 9.73
CA PHE A 157 -2.83 1.80 10.46
C PHE A 157 -3.37 0.55 11.17
N LEU A 158 -4.45 0.71 11.93
CA LEU A 158 -5.13 -0.41 12.60
C LEU A 158 -5.62 -1.45 11.60
N GLY A 159 -6.14 -0.99 10.45
CA GLY A 159 -6.69 -1.84 9.39
C GLY A 159 -5.68 -2.73 8.68
N TRP A 160 -4.39 -2.36 8.64
CA TRP A 160 -3.36 -3.28 8.14
C TRP A 160 -2.61 -3.96 9.28
N PHE A 161 -2.37 -3.31 10.41
CA PHE A 161 -1.66 -3.91 11.54
C PHE A 161 -2.45 -5.07 12.17
N ALA A 162 -3.79 -5.02 12.10
CA ALA A 162 -4.70 -6.05 12.60
C ALA A 162 -4.39 -6.50 14.04
N PRO A 163 -4.44 -5.57 15.02
CA PRO A 163 -4.13 -5.91 16.41
C PRO A 163 -5.16 -6.85 17.02
N ASP A 164 -4.72 -7.58 18.05
CA ASP A 164 -5.60 -8.29 18.96
C ASP A 164 -6.32 -7.29 19.89
N ALA A 165 -5.63 -6.24 20.33
CA ALA A 165 -6.18 -5.19 21.18
C ALA A 165 -5.62 -3.79 20.89
N VAL A 166 -6.42 -2.75 21.10
CA VAL A 166 -6.03 -1.34 21.00
C VAL A 166 -6.18 -0.68 22.39
N PHE A 167 -5.13 -0.04 22.87
CA PHE A 167 -5.05 0.68 24.14
C PHE A 167 -5.03 2.17 23.84
N GLU A 168 -6.08 2.87 24.24
CA GLU A 168 -6.15 4.33 24.20
C GLU A 168 -5.70 4.83 25.57
N LEU A 169 -4.53 5.47 25.64
CA LEU A 169 -4.09 6.10 26.87
C LEU A 169 -4.94 7.34 27.12
N VAL A 170 -5.43 7.46 28.35
CA VAL A 170 -6.20 8.61 28.82
C VAL A 170 -5.50 9.22 30.03
N ASP A 171 -5.73 10.50 30.24
CA ASP A 171 -5.22 11.19 31.42
C ASP A 171 -5.95 10.71 32.68
N SER A 172 -5.26 10.75 33.81
CA SER A 172 -5.83 10.38 35.12
C SER A 172 -7.10 11.17 35.48
N GLN A 173 -7.27 12.35 34.91
CA GLN A 173 -8.43 13.23 35.11
C GLN A 173 -9.48 13.15 34.00
N ASP A 174 -9.36 12.22 33.05
CA ASP A 174 -10.37 12.05 31.99
C ASP A 174 -11.75 11.78 32.62
N PRO A 175 -12.79 12.59 32.31
CA PRO A 175 -14.09 12.47 32.98
C PRO A 175 -14.76 11.11 32.78
N VAL A 176 -14.53 10.46 31.63
CA VAL A 176 -15.09 9.13 31.35
C VAL A 176 -14.33 8.08 32.15
N TRP A 177 -13.01 8.20 32.25
CA TRP A 177 -12.18 7.37 33.13
C TRP A 177 -12.57 7.52 34.61
N GLN A 178 -12.82 8.73 35.08
CA GLN A 178 -13.29 8.97 36.45
C GLN A 178 -14.64 8.29 36.71
N GLN A 179 -15.60 8.40 35.79
CA GLN A 179 -16.88 7.69 35.91
C GLN A 179 -16.72 6.17 35.93
N VAL A 180 -15.80 5.63 35.12
CA VAL A 180 -15.48 4.19 35.13
C VAL A 180 -14.89 3.78 36.48
N PHE A 181 -13.96 4.56 37.02
CA PHE A 181 -13.35 4.31 38.31
C PHE A 181 -14.37 4.37 39.46
N GLU A 182 -15.23 5.38 39.47
CA GLU A 182 -16.27 5.56 40.50
C GLU A 182 -17.38 4.50 40.45
N SER A 183 -17.66 3.95 39.27
CA SER A 183 -18.73 2.96 39.05
C SER A 183 -18.28 1.51 39.27
N ASP A 184 -17.04 1.28 39.71
CA ASP A 184 -16.41 -0.04 39.66
C ASP A 184 -16.61 -0.69 38.27
N GLY A 185 -16.50 0.11 37.21
CA GLY A 185 -16.54 -0.34 35.80
C GLY A 185 -17.87 -0.92 35.33
N LYS A 186 -18.99 -0.59 35.98
CA LYS A 186 -20.34 -1.05 35.62
C LYS A 186 -21.12 0.04 34.87
N GLY A 187 -21.66 -0.31 33.70
CA GLY A 187 -22.70 0.48 33.02
C GLY A 187 -22.26 1.77 32.32
N VAL A 188 -20.95 2.01 32.20
CA VAL A 188 -20.40 3.17 31.47
C VAL A 188 -20.02 2.73 30.06
N ALA A 189 -20.79 3.17 29.05
CA ALA A 189 -20.49 2.94 27.64
C ALA A 189 -19.63 4.09 27.09
N TRP A 190 -18.60 3.75 26.31
CA TRP A 190 -17.76 4.74 25.63
C TRP A 190 -18.57 5.53 24.58
N PRO A 191 -18.22 6.81 24.31
CA PRO A 191 -18.81 7.58 23.22
C PRO A 191 -18.73 6.79 21.91
N GLU A 192 -19.82 6.77 21.15
CA GLU A 192 -19.87 5.95 19.95
C GLU A 192 -18.84 6.41 18.91
N ASP A 193 -18.66 7.70 18.75
CA ASP A 193 -17.72 8.32 17.83
C ASP A 193 -16.26 8.34 18.32
N SER A 194 -15.95 7.76 19.49
CA SER A 194 -14.56 7.57 19.94
C SER A 194 -13.86 6.44 19.16
N LEU A 195 -12.52 6.45 19.13
CA LEU A 195 -11.73 5.37 18.54
C LEU A 195 -12.12 4.01 19.14
N GLY A 196 -12.14 3.92 20.48
CA GLY A 196 -12.50 2.70 21.19
C GLY A 196 -13.94 2.22 20.91
N GLY A 197 -14.90 3.14 20.83
CA GLY A 197 -16.30 2.84 20.51
C GLY A 197 -16.47 2.32 19.08
N ALA A 198 -15.84 2.98 18.10
CA ALA A 198 -15.93 2.62 16.70
C ALA A 198 -15.33 1.23 16.39
N LEU A 199 -14.18 0.89 16.98
CA LEU A 199 -13.48 -0.38 16.76
C LEU A 199 -14.30 -1.62 17.15
N ARG A 200 -15.22 -1.47 18.10
CA ARG A 200 -16.09 -2.55 18.59
C ARG A 200 -17.36 -2.74 17.74
N ARG A 201 -17.67 -1.81 16.84
CA ARG A 201 -18.92 -1.82 16.06
C ARG A 201 -18.70 -1.87 14.55
N GLN A 202 -17.50 -1.52 14.08
CA GLN A 202 -17.22 -1.43 12.65
C GLN A 202 -15.93 -2.15 12.28
N PRO A 203 -15.93 -2.93 11.18
CA PRO A 203 -14.74 -3.59 10.70
C PRO A 203 -13.74 -2.58 10.14
N VAL A 204 -12.51 -2.59 10.65
CA VAL A 204 -11.42 -1.78 10.09
C VAL A 204 -10.83 -2.51 8.88
N ALA A 205 -10.75 -1.83 7.74
CA ALA A 205 -10.27 -2.42 6.48
C ALA A 205 -10.90 -3.80 6.14
N GLY A 206 -12.18 -4.00 6.51
CA GLY A 206 -12.91 -5.25 6.30
C GLY A 206 -12.31 -6.47 7.01
N LEU A 207 -11.42 -6.28 8.00
CA LEU A 207 -10.82 -7.37 8.78
C LEU A 207 -11.69 -7.77 9.98
N GLY A 208 -12.60 -6.92 10.44
CA GLY A 208 -13.47 -7.21 11.57
C GLY A 208 -13.26 -6.24 12.72
N GLU A 209 -14.05 -6.45 13.77
CA GLU A 209 -13.97 -5.69 15.01
C GLU A 209 -12.65 -5.98 15.73
N MET A 210 -12.19 -4.99 16.50
CA MET A 210 -10.99 -5.08 17.33
C MET A 210 -11.37 -4.83 18.79
N HIS A 211 -10.69 -5.51 19.71
CA HIS A 211 -10.83 -5.18 21.12
C HIS A 211 -10.18 -3.82 21.37
N SER A 212 -10.84 -2.98 22.16
CA SER A 212 -10.34 -1.67 22.55
C SER A 212 -10.43 -1.49 24.06
N LEU A 213 -9.47 -0.79 24.64
CA LEU A 213 -9.38 -0.48 26.06
C LEU A 213 -8.91 0.97 26.23
N ARG A 214 -9.50 1.70 27.17
CA ARG A 214 -8.90 2.95 27.67
C ARG A 214 -8.11 2.66 28.93
N TRP A 215 -6.91 3.23 29.03
CA TRP A 215 -5.94 2.91 30.07
C TRP A 215 -5.33 4.21 30.62
N PRO A 216 -5.30 4.44 31.94
CA PRO A 216 -4.73 5.66 32.50
C PRO A 216 -3.22 5.68 32.29
N ALA A 217 -2.68 6.80 31.85
CA ALA A 217 -1.26 6.94 31.54
C ALA A 217 -0.36 6.76 32.78
N VAL A 218 -0.82 7.17 33.96
CA VAL A 218 -0.16 6.92 35.26
C VAL A 218 -0.92 5.84 36.04
N TRP A 219 -0.23 4.73 36.36
CA TRP A 219 -0.76 3.66 37.20
C TRP A 219 -0.23 3.77 38.63
N ASN A 220 -1.07 4.19 39.56
CA ASN A 220 -0.82 4.21 40.99
C ASN A 220 -1.11 2.82 41.57
N GLN A 221 -0.11 2.20 42.24
CA GLN A 221 -0.19 0.85 42.83
C GLN A 221 -1.33 0.67 43.85
N GLU A 222 -1.87 1.75 44.41
CA GLU A 222 -3.05 1.74 45.29
C GLU A 222 -4.39 1.54 44.53
N MET A 223 -4.39 1.63 43.19
CA MET A 223 -5.52 1.23 42.36
C MET A 223 -5.59 -0.29 42.25
N THR A 224 -6.00 -0.95 43.34
CA THR A 224 -6.53 -2.32 43.30
C THR A 224 -7.90 -2.29 42.63
N LEU A 225 -7.92 -2.13 41.31
CA LEU A 225 -9.09 -2.50 40.52
C LEU A 225 -9.26 -4.01 40.69
N ASN A 226 -10.45 -4.42 41.14
CA ASN A 226 -10.81 -5.83 41.20
C ASN A 226 -10.98 -6.31 39.75
N LEU A 227 -9.86 -6.56 39.08
CA LEU A 227 -9.73 -6.85 37.64
C LEU A 227 -10.72 -7.92 37.12
N PRO A 228 -11.20 -8.91 37.90
CA PRO A 228 -12.25 -9.82 37.45
C PRO A 228 -13.68 -9.25 37.53
N ALA A 229 -13.93 -8.24 38.37
CA ALA A 229 -15.26 -7.75 38.74
C ALA A 229 -15.56 -6.30 38.29
N VAL A 230 -14.54 -5.55 37.89
CA VAL A 230 -14.63 -4.11 37.51
C VAL A 230 -14.64 -3.92 35.99
N LEU A 231 -15.06 -4.95 35.26
CA LEU A 231 -15.03 -4.92 33.82
C LEU A 231 -16.38 -5.32 33.24
N ASP A 232 -17.26 -4.36 32.93
CA ASP A 232 -18.09 -4.48 31.72
C ASP A 232 -17.22 -4.19 30.47
N TYR A 233 -16.15 -4.99 30.36
CA TYR A 233 -15.20 -5.02 29.27
C TYR A 233 -15.07 -6.48 28.82
N SER A 234 -15.91 -6.89 27.87
CA SER A 234 -15.77 -8.19 27.19
C SER A 234 -14.34 -8.42 26.65
N GLY A 235 -13.59 -7.36 26.35
CA GLY A 235 -12.21 -7.43 25.86
C GLY A 235 -11.15 -7.82 26.90
N PHE A 236 -11.25 -7.44 28.18
CA PHE A 236 -10.15 -7.66 29.14
C PHE A 236 -10.18 -9.05 29.78
N ASN A 237 -11.37 -9.62 30.02
CA ASN A 237 -11.50 -11.06 30.32
C ASN A 237 -11.03 -11.91 29.15
N THR A 238 -11.27 -11.45 27.91
CA THR A 238 -10.68 -12.06 26.72
C THR A 238 -9.16 -11.94 26.78
N ILE A 239 -8.55 -10.76 26.94
CA ILE A 239 -7.09 -10.53 26.99
C ILE A 239 -6.39 -11.23 28.17
N GLY A 240 -7.00 -11.27 29.35
CA GLY A 240 -6.53 -12.05 30.51
C GLY A 240 -6.59 -13.56 30.28
N VAL A 241 -7.52 -14.04 29.45
CA VAL A 241 -7.55 -15.42 28.94
C VAL A 241 -6.55 -15.60 27.80
N LEU A 242 -6.37 -14.63 26.90
CA LEU A 242 -5.38 -14.64 25.80
C LEU A 242 -3.96 -14.77 26.36
N SER A 243 -3.64 -13.99 27.39
CA SER A 243 -2.33 -13.97 28.07
C SER A 243 -2.07 -15.20 28.94
N LYS A 244 -3.12 -15.89 29.42
CA LYS A 244 -3.00 -17.15 30.19
C LYS A 244 -3.05 -18.41 29.33
N GLN A 245 -3.38 -18.30 28.03
CA GLN A 245 -3.40 -19.44 27.11
C GLN A 245 -2.00 -19.68 26.53
N VAL A 246 -1.37 -20.77 27.01
CA VAL A 246 -0.20 -21.44 26.41
C VAL A 246 -0.39 -21.60 24.89
N PRO A 247 0.66 -21.53 24.04
CA PRO A 247 0.53 -21.58 22.59
C PRO A 247 -0.17 -22.87 22.14
N GLN A 248 -1.45 -22.77 21.84
CA GLN A 248 -2.16 -23.82 21.12
C GLN A 248 -1.79 -23.71 19.63
N PRO A 249 -1.72 -24.81 18.86
CA PRO A 249 -1.41 -24.80 17.43
C PRO A 249 -2.36 -23.96 16.54
N ARG A 250 -3.40 -23.36 17.13
CA ARG A 250 -4.42 -22.48 16.51
C ARG A 250 -4.80 -21.30 17.44
N GLY A 251 -3.82 -20.66 18.07
CA GLY A 251 -3.95 -19.70 19.20
C GLY A 251 -5.04 -18.60 19.15
N PRO A 252 -5.30 -17.92 20.27
CA PRO A 252 -6.52 -17.12 20.48
C PRO A 252 -6.38 -15.70 19.90
N PHE A 253 -6.53 -15.58 18.59
CA PHE A 253 -6.39 -14.32 17.84
C PHE A 253 -7.71 -13.53 17.80
N SER A 254 -7.67 -12.19 17.73
CA SER A 254 -8.89 -11.39 17.47
C SER A 254 -9.51 -11.72 16.11
N ALA A 255 -10.77 -11.34 15.89
CA ALA A 255 -11.41 -11.53 14.59
C ALA A 255 -10.61 -10.84 13.47
N SER A 256 -10.13 -9.63 13.72
CA SER A 256 -9.27 -8.87 12.81
C SER A 256 -7.99 -9.64 12.43
N ARG A 257 -7.26 -10.15 13.42
CA ARG A 257 -6.02 -10.91 13.19
C ARG A 257 -6.28 -12.23 12.47
N ARG A 258 -7.32 -12.98 12.84
CA ARG A 258 -7.70 -14.22 12.13
C ARG A 258 -8.01 -13.95 10.67
N ASN A 259 -8.73 -12.87 10.38
CA ASN A 259 -9.05 -12.51 9.00
C ASN A 259 -7.81 -12.01 8.25
N ALA A 260 -6.86 -11.34 8.91
CA ALA A 260 -5.58 -10.98 8.30
C ALA A 260 -4.75 -12.23 7.94
N ILE A 261 -4.64 -13.20 8.84
CA ILE A 261 -3.98 -14.49 8.58
C ILE A 261 -4.70 -15.24 7.44
N ALA A 262 -6.03 -15.33 7.47
CA ALA A 262 -6.80 -15.95 6.40
C ALA A 262 -6.58 -15.25 5.05
N ARG A 263 -6.41 -13.92 5.03
CA ARG A 263 -6.04 -13.18 3.83
C ARG A 263 -4.65 -13.57 3.32
N LEU A 264 -3.69 -13.75 4.23
CA LEU A 264 -2.31 -14.14 3.93
C LEU A 264 -2.17 -15.61 3.51
N ASP A 265 -3.02 -16.50 3.98
CA ASP A 265 -2.95 -17.94 3.66
C ASP A 265 -3.45 -18.26 2.24
N ARG A 266 -4.16 -17.34 1.60
CA ARG A 266 -4.63 -17.52 0.22
C ARG A 266 -3.46 -17.62 -0.76
N THR A 267 -3.56 -18.60 -1.63
CA THR A 267 -2.73 -18.74 -2.84
C THR A 267 -3.05 -17.64 -3.85
N PRO A 268 -2.12 -17.31 -4.77
CA PRO A 268 -2.42 -16.39 -5.87
C PRO A 268 -3.66 -16.80 -6.69
N ARG A 269 -3.86 -18.11 -6.93
CA ARG A 269 -5.06 -18.61 -7.61
C ARG A 269 -6.35 -18.24 -6.87
N GLU A 270 -6.40 -18.44 -5.55
CA GLU A 270 -7.59 -18.10 -4.75
C GLU A 270 -7.87 -16.59 -4.73
N VAL A 271 -6.81 -15.77 -4.64
CA VAL A 271 -6.93 -14.29 -4.72
C VAL A 271 -7.50 -13.88 -6.07
N ALA A 272 -6.99 -14.43 -7.18
CA ALA A 272 -7.49 -14.15 -8.52
C ALA A 272 -8.96 -14.56 -8.66
N THR A 273 -9.33 -15.78 -8.22
CA THR A 273 -10.72 -16.24 -8.24
C THR A 273 -11.66 -15.31 -7.47
N GLN A 274 -11.24 -14.78 -6.32
CA GLN A 274 -12.03 -13.82 -5.54
C GLN A 274 -12.19 -12.48 -6.26
N LEU A 275 -11.11 -11.96 -6.85
CA LEU A 275 -11.15 -10.71 -7.61
C LEU A 275 -11.99 -10.81 -8.89
N LEU A 276 -11.93 -11.93 -9.61
CA LEU A 276 -12.70 -12.16 -10.85
C LEU A 276 -14.22 -12.24 -10.62
N LYS A 277 -14.66 -12.44 -9.37
CA LYS A 277 -16.08 -12.29 -9.00
C LYS A 277 -16.56 -10.85 -9.07
N GLN A 278 -15.67 -9.85 -9.03
CA GLN A 278 -16.03 -8.43 -9.07
C GLN A 278 -15.52 -7.72 -10.34
N TYR A 279 -14.36 -8.12 -10.85
CA TYR A 279 -13.63 -7.39 -11.89
C TYR A 279 -13.52 -8.16 -13.22
N GLY A 280 -13.22 -7.44 -14.29
CA GLY A 280 -13.02 -8.01 -15.64
C GLY A 280 -14.30 -8.59 -16.23
N LYS A 281 -15.46 -7.96 -16.00
CA LYS A 281 -16.78 -8.45 -16.42
C LYS A 281 -17.43 -7.66 -17.54
N HIS A 282 -16.81 -6.57 -17.98
CA HIS A 282 -17.35 -5.72 -19.03
C HIS A 282 -16.26 -4.87 -19.68
N LEU A 283 -16.54 -4.40 -20.90
CA LEU A 283 -15.76 -3.39 -21.60
C LEU A 283 -16.69 -2.33 -22.21
N LYS A 284 -17.27 -1.46 -21.37
CA LYS A 284 -18.19 -0.40 -21.83
C LYS A 284 -17.51 0.60 -22.76
N THR A 285 -16.23 0.88 -22.54
CA THR A 285 -15.36 1.66 -23.41
C THR A 285 -13.99 1.01 -23.34
N VAL A 286 -13.21 1.07 -24.42
CA VAL A 286 -11.86 0.48 -24.50
C VAL A 286 -10.86 1.34 -23.72
N MET A 287 -11.09 1.52 -22.43
CA MET A 287 -10.19 2.21 -21.50
C MET A 287 -9.30 1.20 -20.79
N TYR A 288 -8.07 1.58 -20.46
CA TYR A 288 -7.07 0.67 -19.89
C TYR A 288 -7.53 -0.09 -18.64
N GLN A 289 -8.42 0.48 -17.81
CA GLN A 289 -8.78 -0.13 -16.53
C GLN A 289 -9.62 -1.40 -16.69
N PRO A 290 -10.80 -1.36 -17.33
CA PRO A 290 -11.53 -2.59 -17.64
C PRO A 290 -10.75 -3.51 -18.60
N ALA A 291 -9.96 -2.95 -19.54
CA ALA A 291 -9.17 -3.74 -20.47
C ALA A 291 -8.11 -4.60 -19.77
N LEU A 292 -7.32 -4.03 -18.84
CA LEU A 292 -6.30 -4.80 -18.11
C LEU A 292 -6.92 -5.84 -17.18
N ALA A 293 -8.11 -5.60 -16.63
CA ALA A 293 -8.83 -6.62 -15.87
C ALA A 293 -9.22 -7.81 -16.77
N LEU A 294 -9.56 -7.57 -18.05
CA LEU A 294 -9.80 -8.62 -19.04
C LEU A 294 -8.52 -9.32 -19.49
N VAL A 295 -7.41 -8.59 -19.66
CA VAL A 295 -6.08 -9.18 -19.91
C VAL A 295 -5.73 -10.17 -18.80
N ALA A 296 -5.89 -9.76 -17.54
CA ALA A 296 -5.63 -10.64 -16.41
C ALA A 296 -6.60 -11.84 -16.37
N ARG A 297 -7.89 -11.65 -16.72
CA ARG A 297 -8.84 -12.78 -16.84
C ARG A 297 -8.41 -13.79 -17.91
N SER A 298 -7.96 -13.33 -19.07
CA SER A 298 -7.44 -14.19 -20.15
C SER A 298 -6.21 -14.97 -19.68
N ARG A 299 -5.26 -14.31 -19.01
CA ARG A 299 -4.08 -14.98 -18.45
C ARG A 299 -4.41 -15.98 -17.35
N PHE A 300 -5.39 -15.67 -16.50
CA PHE A 300 -5.89 -16.61 -15.51
C PHE A 300 -6.46 -17.86 -16.18
N ALA A 301 -7.22 -17.70 -17.26
CA ALA A 301 -7.75 -18.81 -18.06
C ALA A 301 -6.62 -19.70 -18.60
N GLU A 302 -5.59 -19.12 -19.22
CA GLU A 302 -4.42 -19.84 -19.74
C GLU A 302 -3.67 -20.60 -18.65
N LEU A 303 -3.42 -19.96 -17.50
CA LEU A 303 -2.68 -20.56 -16.37
C LEU A 303 -3.46 -21.68 -15.65
N THR A 304 -4.78 -21.73 -15.81
CA THR A 304 -5.64 -22.67 -15.06
C THR A 304 -6.36 -23.69 -15.95
N GLY A 305 -6.32 -23.50 -17.27
CA GLY A 305 -7.13 -24.27 -18.23
C GLY A 305 -8.63 -23.96 -18.15
N ASP A 306 -9.01 -22.80 -17.60
CA ASP A 306 -10.41 -22.38 -17.43
C ASP A 306 -10.96 -21.83 -18.76
N SER A 307 -11.57 -22.70 -19.55
CA SER A 307 -12.15 -22.34 -20.86
C SER A 307 -13.32 -21.36 -20.75
N GLU A 308 -14.09 -21.38 -19.66
CA GLU A 308 -15.22 -20.47 -19.46
C GLU A 308 -14.73 -19.03 -19.27
N ALA A 309 -13.67 -18.86 -18.47
CA ALA A 309 -13.02 -17.56 -18.31
C ALA A 309 -12.49 -17.02 -19.65
N SER A 310 -11.91 -17.86 -20.50
CA SER A 310 -11.43 -17.46 -21.84
C SER A 310 -12.58 -17.02 -22.74
N MET A 311 -13.61 -17.86 -22.91
CA MET A 311 -14.78 -17.56 -23.74
C MET A 311 -15.47 -16.27 -23.32
N SER A 312 -15.56 -16.02 -22.00
CA SER A 312 -16.18 -14.80 -21.49
C SER A 312 -15.44 -13.52 -21.93
N VAL A 313 -14.11 -13.56 -22.13
CA VAL A 313 -13.36 -12.38 -22.60
C VAL A 313 -13.68 -12.10 -24.06
N GLU A 314 -13.68 -13.13 -24.91
CA GLU A 314 -14.02 -13.00 -26.33
C GLU A 314 -15.44 -12.48 -26.53
N GLU A 315 -16.42 -12.99 -25.77
CA GLU A 315 -17.80 -12.50 -25.77
C GLU A 315 -17.89 -11.01 -25.39
N ILE A 316 -17.15 -10.58 -24.36
CA ILE A 316 -17.15 -9.19 -23.89
C ILE A 316 -16.58 -8.24 -24.96
N VAL A 317 -15.58 -8.68 -25.72
CA VAL A 317 -14.93 -7.83 -26.74
C VAL A 317 -15.56 -7.96 -28.13
N ALA A 318 -16.42 -8.96 -28.36
CA ALA A 318 -17.01 -9.28 -29.66
C ALA A 318 -17.62 -8.07 -30.39
N PRO A 319 -18.33 -7.13 -29.73
CA PRO A 319 -18.87 -5.95 -30.43
C PRO A 319 -17.80 -5.05 -31.06
N TYR A 320 -16.58 -5.01 -30.50
CA TYR A 320 -15.47 -4.24 -31.07
C TYR A 320 -14.76 -5.02 -32.18
N HIS A 321 -14.60 -6.33 -32.01
CA HIS A 321 -14.01 -7.22 -33.01
C HIS A 321 -14.85 -7.24 -34.30
N SER A 322 -16.17 -7.40 -34.17
CA SER A 322 -17.14 -7.41 -35.27
C SER A 322 -17.39 -6.05 -35.93
N ALA A 323 -16.78 -4.98 -35.40
CA ALA A 323 -17.02 -3.59 -35.78
C ALA A 323 -18.46 -3.08 -35.58
N GLU A 324 -19.30 -3.79 -34.81
CA GLU A 324 -20.59 -3.27 -34.34
C GLU A 324 -20.40 -1.99 -33.51
N LYS A 325 -19.28 -1.92 -32.76
CA LYS A 325 -18.90 -0.79 -31.93
C LYS A 325 -17.48 -0.34 -32.26
N ALA A 326 -17.30 0.97 -32.43
CA ALA A 326 -15.97 1.55 -32.60
C ALA A 326 -15.12 1.37 -31.33
N SER A 327 -13.89 0.85 -31.48
CA SER A 327 -12.94 0.67 -30.38
C SER A 327 -12.28 1.99 -29.96
N LEU A 328 -12.13 2.91 -30.91
CA LEU A 328 -11.72 4.30 -30.71
C LEU A 328 -12.96 5.18 -30.91
N GLY A 329 -13.35 5.92 -29.88
CA GLY A 329 -14.46 6.88 -29.98
C GLY A 329 -14.02 8.24 -30.52
N ASP A 330 -14.95 9.19 -30.61
CA ASP A 330 -14.71 10.55 -31.14
C ASP A 330 -13.66 11.36 -30.36
N ARG A 331 -13.39 10.98 -29.10
CA ARG A 331 -12.41 11.61 -28.21
C ARG A 331 -11.42 10.59 -27.69
N VAL A 332 -10.38 10.37 -28.47
CA VAL A 332 -9.27 9.46 -28.11
C VAL A 332 -8.41 10.09 -27.01
N SER A 333 -7.91 9.25 -26.11
CA SER A 333 -6.98 9.62 -25.04
C SER A 333 -5.96 8.51 -24.84
N GLY A 334 -4.87 8.77 -24.09
CA GLY A 334 -3.88 7.73 -23.77
C GLY A 334 -4.49 6.49 -23.13
N SER A 335 -5.53 6.66 -22.30
CA SER A 335 -6.26 5.52 -21.71
C SER A 335 -7.01 4.68 -22.73
N HIS A 336 -7.50 5.28 -23.83
CA HIS A 336 -8.11 4.52 -24.92
C HIS A 336 -7.06 3.68 -25.65
N LEU A 337 -5.92 4.29 -25.95
CA LEU A 337 -4.82 3.63 -26.66
C LEU A 337 -4.29 2.42 -25.88
N ALA A 338 -3.96 2.58 -24.59
CA ALA A 338 -3.57 1.45 -23.75
C ALA A 338 -4.71 0.45 -23.47
N GLY A 339 -5.98 0.86 -23.60
CA GLY A 339 -7.10 -0.08 -23.56
C GLY A 339 -7.03 -1.15 -24.65
N HIS A 340 -6.38 -0.86 -25.77
CA HIS A 340 -6.23 -1.83 -26.87
C HIS A 340 -5.24 -2.96 -26.55
N LEU A 341 -4.55 -2.92 -25.40
CA LEU A 341 -3.75 -4.05 -24.93
C LEU A 341 -4.59 -5.32 -24.67
N VAL A 342 -5.90 -5.19 -24.46
CA VAL A 342 -6.78 -6.38 -24.44
C VAL A 342 -6.81 -7.11 -25.78
N PHE A 343 -6.74 -6.38 -26.89
CA PHE A 343 -6.67 -6.97 -28.22
C PHE A 343 -5.28 -7.53 -28.51
N ALA A 344 -4.21 -6.92 -27.98
CA ALA A 344 -2.87 -7.50 -28.04
C ALA A 344 -2.81 -8.86 -27.33
N GLU A 345 -3.44 -8.97 -26.15
CA GLU A 345 -3.54 -10.24 -25.44
C GLU A 345 -4.32 -11.29 -26.24
N LEU A 346 -5.46 -10.91 -26.84
CA LEU A 346 -6.26 -11.82 -27.66
C LEU A 346 -5.56 -12.23 -28.96
N ALA A 347 -4.90 -11.30 -29.65
CA ALA A 347 -4.09 -11.60 -30.82
C ALA A 347 -2.99 -12.64 -30.50
N ARG A 348 -2.36 -12.54 -29.33
CA ARG A 348 -1.35 -13.52 -28.87
C ARG A 348 -1.95 -14.92 -28.69
N THR A 349 -3.19 -15.04 -28.21
CA THR A 349 -3.79 -16.34 -27.87
C THR A 349 -4.57 -16.97 -29.02
N THR A 350 -5.10 -16.18 -29.95
CA THR A 350 -5.96 -16.68 -31.04
C THR A 350 -5.33 -16.61 -32.43
N ASP A 351 -4.24 -15.84 -32.60
CA ASP A 351 -3.64 -15.51 -33.90
C ASP A 351 -4.62 -14.83 -34.88
N ASP A 352 -5.69 -14.21 -34.35
CA ASP A 352 -6.69 -13.52 -35.18
C ASP A 352 -6.19 -12.13 -35.60
N ARG A 353 -6.03 -11.98 -36.92
CA ARG A 353 -5.57 -10.76 -37.58
C ARG A 353 -6.44 -9.54 -37.28
N ARG A 354 -7.74 -9.71 -37.00
CA ARG A 354 -8.63 -8.59 -36.66
C ARG A 354 -8.21 -7.91 -35.37
N TYR A 355 -7.72 -8.66 -34.39
CA TYR A 355 -7.19 -8.07 -33.16
C TYR A 355 -5.88 -7.31 -33.41
N VAL A 356 -5.03 -7.82 -34.32
CA VAL A 356 -3.81 -7.10 -34.74
C VAL A 356 -4.16 -5.76 -35.37
N GLU A 357 -5.18 -5.68 -36.22
CA GLU A 357 -5.65 -4.42 -36.81
C GLU A 357 -6.10 -3.41 -35.75
N LEU A 358 -6.78 -3.86 -34.70
CA LEU A 358 -7.21 -3.00 -33.59
C LEU A 358 -6.01 -2.47 -32.78
N VAL A 359 -5.00 -3.31 -32.55
CA VAL A 359 -3.74 -2.89 -31.90
C VAL A 359 -3.01 -1.85 -32.76
N THR A 360 -2.85 -2.12 -34.04
CA THR A 360 -2.16 -1.23 -34.99
C THR A 360 -2.88 0.11 -35.12
N ALA A 361 -4.22 0.11 -35.21
CA ALA A 361 -5.01 1.34 -35.27
C ALA A 361 -4.80 2.26 -34.06
N ALA A 362 -4.57 1.70 -32.87
CA ALA A 362 -4.20 2.48 -31.69
C ALA A 362 -2.74 2.97 -31.76
N ALA A 363 -1.81 2.11 -32.17
CA ALA A 363 -0.39 2.46 -32.29
C ALA A 363 -0.12 3.54 -33.36
N ASP A 364 -0.89 3.56 -34.44
CA ASP A 364 -0.70 4.48 -35.58
C ASP A 364 -0.94 5.95 -35.22
N TYR A 365 -1.57 6.25 -34.08
CA TYR A 365 -1.65 7.63 -33.55
C TYR A 365 -0.27 8.26 -33.28
N ALA A 366 0.78 7.44 -33.17
CA ALA A 366 2.15 7.92 -33.00
C ALA A 366 2.75 8.53 -34.28
N PHE A 367 2.07 8.41 -35.42
CA PHE A 367 2.53 8.88 -36.72
C PHE A 367 1.57 9.96 -37.27
N ASP A 368 2.07 10.81 -38.16
CA ASP A 368 1.25 11.78 -38.89
C ASP A 368 0.60 11.17 -40.14
N GLU A 369 -0.14 11.99 -40.90
CA GLU A 369 -0.87 11.55 -42.09
C GLU A 369 0.07 11.04 -43.21
N ASP A 370 1.33 11.47 -43.21
CA ASP A 370 2.36 11.05 -44.15
C ASP A 370 3.14 9.81 -43.63
N GLY A 371 2.81 9.32 -42.44
CA GLY A 371 3.47 8.18 -41.79
C GLY A 371 4.79 8.51 -41.10
N ASN A 372 5.13 9.79 -40.91
CA ASN A 372 6.32 10.18 -40.16
C ASN A 372 6.07 10.07 -38.66
N PRO A 373 7.09 9.67 -37.86
CA PRO A 373 6.94 9.59 -36.41
C PRO A 373 6.74 11.00 -35.83
N ARG A 374 5.74 11.15 -34.95
CA ARG A 374 5.55 12.35 -34.14
C ARG A 374 6.69 12.48 -33.12
N GLU A 375 6.78 13.64 -32.48
CA GLU A 375 7.76 13.86 -31.41
C GLU A 375 7.63 12.83 -30.28
N ALA A 376 6.39 12.59 -29.86
CA ALA A 376 5.98 11.61 -28.86
C ALA A 376 4.55 11.12 -29.17
N MET A 377 4.12 10.04 -28.52
CA MET A 377 2.72 9.59 -28.60
C MET A 377 1.79 10.73 -28.13
N PRO A 378 0.72 11.05 -28.88
CA PRO A 378 -0.21 12.09 -28.46
C PRO A 378 -0.91 11.73 -27.14
N PHE A 379 -1.57 12.72 -26.55
CA PHE A 379 -2.34 12.58 -25.30
C PHE A 379 -1.49 12.27 -24.04
N HIS A 380 -0.18 12.41 -24.10
CA HIS A 380 0.74 12.20 -22.97
C HIS A 380 0.47 13.13 -21.78
N SER A 381 -0.06 14.34 -22.03
CA SER A 381 -0.44 15.33 -20.99
C SER A 381 0.68 15.73 -20.01
N GLU A 382 1.94 15.45 -20.39
CA GLU A 382 3.14 15.59 -19.56
C GLU A 382 3.08 14.77 -18.26
N MET A 383 2.35 13.65 -18.27
CA MET A 383 2.21 12.77 -17.11
C MET A 383 3.05 11.50 -17.32
N SER A 384 3.81 11.08 -16.32
CA SER A 384 4.61 9.85 -16.36
C SER A 384 3.78 8.60 -16.69
N ASP A 385 2.46 8.64 -16.43
CA ASP A 385 1.43 7.72 -16.91
C ASP A 385 1.59 7.36 -18.39
N ALA A 386 2.01 8.33 -19.21
CA ALA A 386 2.14 8.20 -20.64
C ALA A 386 3.16 7.14 -21.08
N VAL A 387 4.12 6.75 -20.22
CA VAL A 387 5.03 5.65 -20.52
C VAL A 387 4.25 4.35 -20.70
N PHE A 388 3.32 4.05 -19.79
CA PHE A 388 2.40 2.91 -19.92
C PHE A 388 1.35 3.11 -21.00
N MET A 389 0.86 4.34 -21.18
CA MET A 389 -0.20 4.57 -22.18
C MET A 389 0.27 4.36 -23.62
N ALA A 390 1.58 4.44 -23.87
CA ALA A 390 2.16 4.42 -25.23
C ALA A 390 3.13 3.25 -25.49
N CYS A 391 4.13 3.02 -24.63
CA CYS A 391 5.20 2.07 -24.96
C CYS A 391 4.67 0.64 -25.20
N PRO A 392 3.81 0.07 -24.33
CA PRO A 392 3.27 -1.26 -24.53
C PRO A 392 2.46 -1.43 -25.83
N ILE A 393 1.62 -0.45 -26.19
CA ILE A 393 0.79 -0.57 -27.39
C ILE A 393 1.65 -0.48 -28.66
N LEU A 394 2.70 0.36 -28.63
CA LEU A 394 3.68 0.46 -29.71
C LEU A 394 4.49 -0.84 -29.87
N THR A 395 5.05 -1.38 -28.78
CA THR A 395 5.82 -2.63 -28.88
C THR A 395 4.94 -3.83 -29.23
N ALA A 396 3.68 -3.85 -28.79
CA ALA A 396 2.71 -4.87 -29.22
C ALA A 396 2.46 -4.79 -30.74
N ALA A 397 2.22 -3.59 -31.29
CA ALA A 397 2.06 -3.40 -32.72
C ALA A 397 3.33 -3.84 -33.49
N GLY A 398 4.52 -3.44 -33.03
CA GLY A 398 5.79 -3.86 -33.61
C GLY A 398 5.97 -5.38 -33.60
N ARG A 399 5.61 -6.05 -32.50
CA ARG A 399 5.67 -7.51 -32.37
C ARG A 399 4.78 -8.22 -33.39
N PHE A 400 3.53 -7.77 -33.54
CA PHE A 400 2.56 -8.46 -34.42
C PHE A 400 2.74 -8.12 -35.90
N THR A 401 3.22 -6.91 -36.22
CA THR A 401 3.42 -6.48 -37.62
C THR A 401 4.82 -6.81 -38.14
N GLY A 402 5.81 -6.92 -37.26
CA GLY A 402 7.22 -7.02 -37.64
C GLY A 402 7.86 -5.70 -38.06
N ASP A 403 7.14 -4.57 -37.96
CA ASP A 403 7.63 -3.26 -38.42
C ASP A 403 8.46 -2.57 -37.33
N PRO A 404 9.78 -2.34 -37.56
CA PRO A 404 10.67 -1.75 -36.56
C PRO A 404 10.29 -0.32 -36.14
N LYS A 405 9.53 0.41 -36.97
CA LYS A 405 9.14 1.81 -36.69
C LYS A 405 8.41 1.95 -35.36
N TYR A 406 7.63 0.93 -34.96
CA TYR A 406 6.87 0.98 -33.71
C TYR A 406 7.80 0.85 -32.49
N PHE A 407 8.86 0.04 -32.57
CA PHE A 407 9.86 -0.07 -31.50
C PHE A 407 10.71 1.20 -31.39
N GLU A 408 11.12 1.77 -32.52
CA GLU A 408 11.82 3.06 -32.56
C GLU A 408 10.97 4.18 -31.96
N MET A 409 9.67 4.20 -32.30
CA MET A 409 8.73 5.16 -31.75
C MET A 409 8.47 4.95 -30.26
N ALA A 410 8.45 3.70 -29.77
CA ALA A 410 8.37 3.42 -28.33
C ALA A 410 9.57 3.98 -27.57
N LEU A 411 10.79 3.79 -28.09
CA LEU A 411 12.00 4.37 -27.48
C LEU A 411 11.98 5.89 -27.54
N ARG A 412 11.57 6.47 -28.67
CA ARG A 412 11.44 7.92 -28.84
C ARG A 412 10.50 8.51 -27.79
N HIS A 413 9.33 7.91 -27.61
CA HIS A 413 8.35 8.33 -26.60
C HIS A 413 8.89 8.16 -25.18
N LEU A 414 9.59 7.05 -24.90
CA LEU A 414 10.21 6.83 -23.59
C LEU A 414 11.22 7.94 -23.28
N LYS A 415 12.11 8.28 -24.22
CA LYS A 415 13.10 9.37 -24.06
C LYS A 415 12.43 10.68 -23.75
N PHE A 416 11.45 11.06 -24.56
CA PHE A 416 10.66 12.28 -24.35
C PHE A 416 10.04 12.35 -22.95
N MET A 417 9.41 11.25 -22.50
CA MET A 417 8.81 11.22 -21.17
C MET A 417 9.83 11.17 -20.03
N ARG A 418 11.00 10.56 -20.26
CA ARG A 418 12.10 10.56 -19.28
C ARG A 418 12.66 11.98 -19.10
N ASP A 419 12.89 12.69 -20.18
CA ASP A 419 13.39 14.08 -20.15
C ASP A 419 12.43 15.01 -19.36
N LEU A 420 11.12 14.75 -19.43
CA LEU A 420 10.12 15.52 -18.70
C LEU A 420 9.96 15.10 -17.23
N CYS A 421 10.00 13.79 -16.96
CA CYS A 421 9.48 13.25 -15.69
C CYS A 421 10.52 12.56 -14.81
N VAL A 422 11.66 12.11 -15.32
CA VAL A 422 12.67 11.47 -14.48
C VAL A 422 13.42 12.52 -13.66
N ARG A 423 13.63 12.24 -12.39
CA ARG A 423 14.48 13.00 -11.46
C ARG A 423 15.88 12.42 -11.45
N ASP A 424 16.82 13.16 -10.87
CA ASP A 424 18.23 12.74 -10.72
C ASP A 424 18.39 11.45 -9.89
N ASP A 425 17.40 11.11 -9.06
CA ASP A 425 17.35 9.87 -8.27
C ASP A 425 16.62 8.71 -8.98
N GLU A 426 16.38 8.83 -10.30
CA GLU A 426 15.69 7.85 -11.16
C GLU A 426 14.22 7.57 -10.79
N LEU A 427 13.64 8.31 -9.82
CA LEU A 427 12.20 8.33 -9.62
C LEU A 427 11.52 9.19 -10.68
N TYR A 428 10.28 8.85 -11.01
CA TYR A 428 9.45 9.67 -11.88
C TYR A 428 8.65 10.65 -11.02
N ARG A 429 8.85 11.96 -11.21
CA ARG A 429 7.83 12.95 -10.83
C ARG A 429 6.59 12.68 -11.69
N HIS A 430 5.39 12.93 -11.17
CA HIS A 430 4.18 12.66 -11.97
C HIS A 430 4.11 13.58 -13.20
N SER A 431 4.47 14.86 -13.06
CA SER A 431 4.54 15.82 -14.16
C SER A 431 5.49 16.97 -13.80
N PRO A 432 5.97 17.77 -14.77
CA PRO A 432 6.80 18.94 -14.51
C PRO A 432 6.15 20.03 -13.61
N LEU A 433 4.86 19.93 -13.29
CA LEU A 433 4.18 20.87 -12.39
C LEU A 433 4.70 20.82 -10.94
N ASN A 434 5.25 19.69 -10.50
CA ASN A 434 5.88 19.56 -9.18
C ASN A 434 6.77 18.30 -9.10
N GLU A 435 7.70 18.27 -8.14
CA GLU A 435 8.67 17.17 -7.96
C GLU A 435 8.10 15.86 -7.38
N SER A 436 6.83 15.84 -6.94
CA SER A 436 6.28 14.68 -6.20
C SER A 436 6.33 13.41 -7.04
N PRO A 437 7.03 12.35 -6.57
CA PRO A 437 7.00 11.04 -7.18
C PRO A 437 5.75 10.31 -6.71
N TRP A 438 4.63 10.65 -7.34
CA TRP A 438 3.34 10.01 -7.06
C TRP A 438 3.44 8.49 -7.29
N GLY A 439 2.90 7.70 -6.36
CA GLY A 439 3.04 6.24 -6.33
C GLY A 439 2.64 5.60 -7.64
N ARG A 440 1.42 5.85 -8.12
CA ARG A 440 0.96 5.31 -9.41
C ARG A 440 1.63 5.98 -10.62
N GLY A 441 2.07 7.24 -10.47
CA GLY A 441 2.93 7.91 -11.45
C GLY A 441 4.28 7.22 -11.65
N ASN A 442 4.76 6.46 -10.65
CA ASN A 442 5.91 5.55 -10.80
C ASN A 442 5.48 4.13 -11.19
N GLY A 443 4.32 3.67 -10.72
CA GLY A 443 3.77 2.37 -11.12
C GLY A 443 3.56 2.26 -12.63
N PHE A 444 3.12 3.33 -13.30
CA PHE A 444 2.88 3.33 -14.75
C PHE A 444 4.16 3.09 -15.57
N PRO A 445 5.25 3.88 -15.43
CA PRO A 445 6.50 3.56 -16.11
C PRO A 445 7.01 2.14 -15.84
N ALA A 446 6.95 1.67 -14.59
CA ALA A 446 7.38 0.31 -14.24
C ALA A 446 6.55 -0.77 -14.96
N LEU A 447 5.22 -0.67 -14.91
CA LEU A 447 4.30 -1.59 -15.62
C LEU A 447 4.49 -1.50 -17.14
N GLY A 448 4.58 -0.28 -17.67
CA GLY A 448 4.71 0.00 -19.09
C GLY A 448 5.97 -0.59 -19.69
N LEU A 449 7.12 -0.37 -19.05
CA LEU A 449 8.39 -0.94 -19.50
C LEU A 449 8.42 -2.45 -19.36
N ALA A 450 7.85 -3.03 -18.29
CA ALA A 450 7.78 -4.47 -18.13
C ALA A 450 6.97 -5.15 -19.27
N LEU A 451 5.84 -4.56 -19.66
CA LEU A 451 5.05 -5.06 -20.79
C LEU A 451 5.78 -4.83 -22.13
N ALA A 452 6.37 -3.65 -22.33
CA ALA A 452 7.03 -3.31 -23.58
C ALA A 452 8.29 -4.17 -23.85
N LEU A 453 9.10 -4.42 -22.82
CA LEU A 453 10.25 -5.31 -22.89
C LEU A 453 9.84 -6.76 -23.17
N THR A 454 8.68 -7.21 -22.68
CA THR A 454 8.16 -8.56 -22.97
C THR A 454 7.92 -8.76 -24.47
N ASP A 455 7.35 -7.75 -25.13
CA ASP A 455 7.10 -7.79 -26.57
C ASP A 455 8.37 -7.62 -27.39
N LEU A 456 9.31 -6.79 -26.95
CA LEU A 456 10.65 -6.68 -27.55
C LEU A 456 11.42 -8.00 -27.50
N ASP A 457 11.42 -8.70 -26.37
CA ASP A 457 12.07 -10.01 -26.23
C ASP A 457 11.41 -11.04 -27.16
N SER A 458 10.07 -11.06 -27.19
CA SER A 458 9.32 -11.93 -28.11
C SER A 458 9.64 -11.65 -29.59
N ALA A 459 9.79 -10.37 -29.95
CA ALA A 459 10.15 -9.94 -31.30
C ALA A 459 11.58 -10.35 -31.68
N LEU A 460 12.55 -10.24 -30.76
CA LEU A 460 13.94 -10.65 -30.96
C LEU A 460 14.10 -12.18 -31.14
N GLU A 461 13.22 -12.97 -30.52
CA GLU A 461 13.16 -14.42 -30.71
C GLU A 461 12.56 -14.82 -32.07
N SER A 462 11.75 -13.95 -32.68
CA SER A 462 11.19 -14.17 -34.01
C SER A 462 12.26 -14.10 -35.12
N ARG A 463 12.03 -14.81 -36.23
CA ARG A 463 12.95 -14.83 -37.39
C ARG A 463 12.77 -13.64 -38.35
N GLY A 464 11.76 -12.80 -38.13
CA GLY A 464 11.28 -11.82 -39.12
C GLY A 464 11.83 -10.39 -38.96
N ILE A 465 12.58 -10.09 -37.89
CA ILE A 465 12.98 -8.72 -37.55
C ILE A 465 14.49 -8.62 -37.41
N ASP A 466 15.06 -7.52 -37.92
CA ASP A 466 16.49 -7.24 -37.80
C ASP A 466 16.88 -7.01 -36.33
N ARG A 467 17.62 -7.98 -35.78
CA ARG A 467 18.13 -7.94 -34.42
C ARG A 467 19.11 -6.79 -34.19
N SER A 468 19.81 -6.32 -35.22
CA SER A 468 20.76 -5.22 -35.10
C SER A 468 20.05 -3.89 -34.82
N THR A 469 18.80 -3.74 -35.28
CA THR A 469 17.93 -2.59 -34.99
C THR A 469 17.32 -2.68 -33.59
N LEU A 470 16.79 -3.84 -33.20
CA LEU A 470 16.02 -3.97 -31.96
C LEU A 470 16.89 -4.09 -30.70
N LYS A 471 18.09 -4.68 -30.78
CA LYS A 471 18.96 -4.88 -29.61
C LYS A 471 19.31 -3.56 -28.90
N PRO A 472 19.78 -2.49 -29.59
CA PRO A 472 20.04 -1.21 -28.94
C PRO A 472 18.81 -0.60 -28.26
N ILE A 473 17.64 -0.69 -28.91
CA ILE A 473 16.38 -0.20 -28.34
C ILE A 473 16.05 -0.94 -27.05
N ARG A 474 16.12 -2.27 -27.10
CA ARG A 474 15.85 -3.14 -25.96
C ARG A 474 16.82 -2.88 -24.80
N ASP A 475 18.11 -2.73 -25.08
CA ASP A 475 19.13 -2.48 -24.05
C ASP A 475 18.94 -1.12 -23.36
N GLU A 476 18.54 -0.09 -24.10
CA GLU A 476 18.26 1.22 -23.54
C GLU A 476 16.98 1.21 -22.68
N MET A 477 15.90 0.60 -23.16
CA MET A 477 14.66 0.46 -22.37
C MET A 477 14.88 -0.39 -21.12
N LEU A 478 15.69 -1.46 -21.21
CA LEU A 478 16.03 -2.30 -20.07
C LEU A 478 16.90 -1.57 -19.05
N THR A 479 17.82 -0.72 -19.50
CA THR A 479 18.63 0.13 -18.63
C THR A 479 17.75 1.10 -17.85
N ALA A 480 16.82 1.80 -18.52
CA ALA A 480 15.86 2.69 -17.88
C ALA A 480 14.96 1.94 -16.88
N PHE A 481 14.51 0.73 -17.23
CA PHE A 481 13.70 -0.11 -16.35
C PHE A 481 14.45 -0.50 -15.06
N ARG A 482 15.70 -0.95 -15.19
CA ARG A 482 16.53 -1.35 -14.04
C ARG A 482 16.85 -0.17 -13.13
N ALA A 483 17.24 0.97 -13.70
CA ALA A 483 17.53 2.18 -12.94
C ALA A 483 16.33 2.64 -12.11
N HIS A 484 15.13 2.64 -12.72
CA HIS A 484 13.90 3.02 -12.03
C HIS A 484 13.52 2.04 -10.92
N LEU A 485 13.60 0.73 -11.18
CA LEU A 485 13.30 -0.27 -10.13
C LEU A 485 14.33 -0.24 -9.00
N ASP A 486 15.61 0.00 -9.29
CA ASP A 486 16.65 0.19 -8.27
C ASP A 486 16.30 1.37 -7.34
N ALA A 487 15.85 2.50 -7.90
CA ALA A 487 15.39 3.64 -7.13
C ALA A 487 14.14 3.31 -6.28
N LEU A 488 13.16 2.61 -6.86
CA LEU A 488 11.93 2.25 -6.15
C LEU A 488 12.16 1.31 -4.96
N VAL A 489 13.05 0.32 -5.10
CA VAL A 489 13.31 -0.68 -4.04
C VAL A 489 13.79 -0.03 -2.74
N ILE A 490 14.54 1.07 -2.82
CA ILE A 490 15.04 1.83 -1.66
C ILE A 490 13.88 2.38 -0.82
N HIS A 491 12.73 2.65 -1.44
CA HIS A 491 11.58 3.26 -0.79
C HIS A 491 10.49 2.28 -0.36
N GLN A 492 10.65 0.96 -0.60
CA GLN A 492 9.72 -0.03 -0.08
C GLN A 492 9.73 0.04 1.46
N ASP A 493 8.55 0.22 2.04
CA ASP A 493 8.46 0.33 3.49
C ASP A 493 8.51 -1.04 4.19
N PRO A 494 8.66 -1.08 5.52
CA PRO A 494 8.72 -2.35 6.26
C PRO A 494 7.51 -3.25 6.06
N THR A 495 6.34 -2.68 5.72
CA THR A 495 5.11 -3.44 5.46
C THR A 495 5.09 -4.09 4.07
N GLY A 496 6.11 -3.86 3.25
CA GLY A 496 6.24 -4.35 1.87
C GLY A 496 5.62 -3.44 0.82
N MET A 497 5.07 -2.28 1.20
CA MET A 497 4.33 -1.41 0.29
C MET A 497 5.13 -0.20 -0.16
N TRP A 498 4.69 0.37 -1.29
CA TRP A 498 5.05 1.72 -1.70
C TRP A 498 3.96 2.70 -1.30
N ARG A 499 4.37 3.97 -1.16
CA ARG A 499 3.52 5.05 -0.67
C ARG A 499 2.87 5.80 -1.82
N GLN A 500 1.77 6.49 -1.52
CA GLN A 500 1.09 7.42 -2.41
C GLN A 500 2.04 8.50 -2.95
N VAL A 501 3.03 8.91 -2.16
CA VAL A 501 4.19 9.68 -2.63
C VAL A 501 5.42 8.90 -2.18
N ILE A 502 6.17 8.36 -3.13
CA ILE A 502 7.16 7.29 -2.91
C ILE A 502 8.18 7.65 -1.84
N ASP A 503 8.77 8.85 -1.96
CA ASP A 503 9.87 9.34 -1.13
C ASP A 503 9.40 10.17 0.08
N HIS A 504 8.08 10.36 0.27
CA HIS A 504 7.56 11.16 1.37
C HIS A 504 7.18 10.29 2.58
N PRO A 505 7.88 10.40 3.72
CA PRO A 505 7.51 9.72 4.96
C PRO A 505 6.06 10.02 5.37
N GLY A 506 5.35 9.04 5.93
CA GLY A 506 3.97 9.23 6.41
C GLY A 506 2.90 9.34 5.30
N SER A 507 3.30 9.47 4.04
CA SER A 507 2.37 9.28 2.92
C SER A 507 1.78 7.87 2.98
N TYR A 508 0.46 7.73 2.75
CA TYR A 508 -0.20 6.45 2.97
C TYR A 508 0.28 5.40 1.99
N ARG A 509 0.27 4.14 2.41
CA ARG A 509 0.64 2.99 1.58
C ARG A 509 -0.44 2.78 0.53
N GLU A 510 -0.08 2.76 -0.75
CA GLU A 510 -1.08 2.78 -1.83
C GLU A 510 -1.06 1.46 -2.60
N LEU A 511 -2.24 0.83 -2.72
CA LEU A 511 -2.36 -0.53 -3.23
C LEU A 511 -2.03 -0.63 -4.72
N SER A 512 -2.58 0.26 -5.55
CA SER A 512 -2.47 0.09 -7.00
C SER A 512 -1.03 0.25 -7.52
N SER A 513 -0.29 1.23 -7.00
CA SER A 513 1.13 1.42 -7.27
C SER A 513 1.97 0.24 -6.78
N THR A 514 1.68 -0.26 -5.57
CA THR A 514 2.35 -1.46 -5.06
C THR A 514 2.11 -2.66 -5.97
N CYS A 515 0.88 -2.88 -6.45
CA CYS A 515 0.58 -3.91 -7.43
C CYS A 515 1.37 -3.74 -8.74
N MET A 516 1.44 -2.52 -9.28
CA MET A 516 2.14 -2.23 -10.54
C MET A 516 3.65 -2.43 -10.44
N ILE A 517 4.27 -1.94 -9.37
CA ILE A 517 5.71 -2.10 -9.12
C ILE A 517 6.04 -3.58 -8.88
N THR A 518 5.21 -4.28 -8.11
CA THR A 518 5.39 -5.72 -7.85
C THR A 518 5.25 -6.53 -9.14
N PHE A 519 4.27 -6.21 -10.00
CA PHE A 519 4.14 -6.84 -11.32
C PHE A 519 5.41 -6.66 -12.14
N ALA A 520 5.95 -5.45 -12.19
CA ALA A 520 7.17 -5.15 -12.93
C ALA A 520 8.37 -5.97 -12.41
N ILE A 521 8.53 -6.06 -11.09
CA ILE A 521 9.59 -6.87 -10.47
C ILE A 521 9.42 -8.36 -10.80
N LEU A 522 8.21 -8.92 -10.61
CA LEU A 522 7.93 -10.33 -10.91
C LEU A 522 8.16 -10.66 -12.39
N ARG A 523 7.74 -9.78 -13.30
CA ARG A 523 8.01 -9.89 -14.73
C ARG A 523 9.50 -9.88 -15.02
N GLY A 524 10.23 -8.94 -14.42
CA GLY A 524 11.68 -8.85 -14.57
C GLY A 524 12.42 -10.08 -14.07
N LEU A 525 11.98 -10.68 -12.96
CA LEU A 525 12.52 -11.95 -12.46
C LEU A 525 12.23 -13.11 -13.42
N ARG A 526 11.00 -13.22 -13.94
CA ARG A 526 10.60 -14.27 -14.89
C ARG A 526 11.41 -14.24 -16.19
N HIS A 527 11.75 -13.05 -16.67
CA HIS A 527 12.50 -12.87 -17.91
C HIS A 527 14.02 -12.72 -17.70
N GLY A 528 14.54 -12.91 -16.47
CA GLY A 528 15.97 -12.80 -16.18
C GLY A 528 16.53 -11.38 -16.33
N TRP A 529 15.68 -10.36 -16.28
CA TRP A 529 16.07 -8.96 -16.35
C TRP A 529 16.62 -8.44 -15.03
N LEU A 530 16.21 -9.03 -13.92
CA LEU A 530 16.53 -8.58 -12.56
C LEU A 530 17.28 -9.66 -11.79
N ASP A 531 18.16 -9.21 -10.89
CA ASP A 531 18.87 -10.09 -9.98
C ASP A 531 17.92 -10.74 -8.97
N GLU A 532 17.94 -12.07 -8.91
CA GLU A 532 17.00 -12.87 -8.11
C GLU A 532 17.18 -12.61 -6.61
N GLU A 533 18.41 -12.54 -6.11
CA GLU A 533 18.72 -12.36 -4.69
C GLU A 533 18.25 -10.99 -4.18
N LYS A 534 18.47 -9.95 -4.97
CA LYS A 534 18.05 -8.57 -4.66
C LYS A 534 16.53 -8.41 -4.70
N TYR A 535 15.88 -8.91 -5.75
CA TYR A 535 14.50 -8.53 -6.06
C TYR A 535 13.44 -9.50 -5.55
N ARG A 536 13.75 -10.79 -5.38
CA ARG A 536 12.79 -11.78 -4.88
C ARG A 536 12.24 -11.43 -3.49
N PRO A 537 13.06 -11.07 -2.48
CA PRO A 537 12.54 -10.71 -1.16
C PRO A 537 11.62 -9.48 -1.19
N VAL A 538 11.92 -8.51 -2.07
CA VAL A 538 11.11 -7.30 -2.26
C VAL A 538 9.72 -7.66 -2.80
N ALA A 539 9.67 -8.46 -3.87
CA ALA A 539 8.41 -8.89 -4.48
C ALA A 539 7.55 -9.71 -3.52
N LEU A 540 8.15 -10.63 -2.75
CA LEU A 540 7.40 -11.49 -1.82
C LEU A 540 6.80 -10.70 -0.65
N ARG A 541 7.56 -9.75 -0.07
CA ARG A 541 7.00 -8.85 0.96
C ARG A 541 5.83 -8.02 0.41
N ALA A 542 5.98 -7.49 -0.80
CA ALA A 542 4.91 -6.73 -1.44
C ALA A 542 3.69 -7.61 -1.72
N TRP A 543 3.88 -8.86 -2.12
CA TRP A 543 2.79 -9.81 -2.34
C TRP A 543 1.99 -10.10 -1.07
N GLU A 544 2.64 -10.31 0.07
CA GLU A 544 1.95 -10.44 1.36
C GLU A 544 1.17 -9.17 1.73
N ALA A 545 1.78 -8.00 1.48
CA ALA A 545 1.13 -6.72 1.71
C ALA A 545 -0.12 -6.54 0.84
N ILE A 546 -0.04 -6.92 -0.45
CA ILE A 546 -1.16 -6.90 -1.41
C ILE A 546 -2.28 -7.83 -0.92
N LYS A 547 -1.97 -9.06 -0.53
CA LYS A 547 -2.96 -10.01 0.02
C LYS A 547 -3.73 -9.41 1.20
N LEU A 548 -3.06 -8.71 2.11
CA LEU A 548 -3.72 -8.05 3.22
C LEU A 548 -4.72 -6.97 2.79
N ARG A 549 -4.51 -6.29 1.66
CA ARG A 549 -5.40 -5.23 1.13
C ARG A 549 -6.46 -5.74 0.16
N VAL A 550 -6.53 -7.04 -0.09
CA VAL A 550 -7.58 -7.66 -0.91
C VAL A 550 -8.51 -8.47 -0.01
N GLY A 551 -9.74 -7.98 0.18
CA GLY A 551 -10.79 -8.69 0.91
C GLY A 551 -11.26 -9.97 0.20
N PRO A 552 -11.84 -10.94 0.91
CA PRO A 552 -12.32 -12.20 0.32
C PRO A 552 -13.52 -12.01 -0.64
N ASP A 553 -14.19 -10.86 -0.55
CA ASP A 553 -15.29 -10.43 -1.40
C ASP A 553 -14.83 -9.59 -2.61
N GLY A 554 -13.52 -9.38 -2.76
CA GLY A 554 -12.92 -8.55 -3.80
C GLY A 554 -12.87 -7.05 -3.46
N ARG A 555 -13.29 -6.61 -2.27
CA ARG A 555 -13.10 -5.23 -1.83
C ARG A 555 -11.61 -4.94 -1.61
N LEU A 556 -11.19 -3.73 -1.97
CA LEU A 556 -9.82 -3.28 -1.92
C LEU A 556 -9.65 -2.19 -0.85
N PHE A 557 -8.46 -2.10 -0.30
CA PHE A 557 -8.11 -1.09 0.70
C PHE A 557 -6.91 -0.27 0.23
N ASP A 558 -6.94 1.02 0.51
CA ASP A 558 -5.90 2.00 0.16
C ASP A 558 -5.63 2.18 -1.35
N VAL A 559 -6.68 2.19 -2.16
CA VAL A 559 -6.56 2.51 -3.60
C VAL A 559 -6.70 4.02 -3.82
N CYS A 560 -5.67 4.69 -4.34
CA CYS A 560 -5.79 6.11 -4.68
C CYS A 560 -6.85 6.30 -5.80
N THR A 561 -7.82 7.19 -5.59
CA THR A 561 -8.81 7.57 -6.60
C THR A 561 -8.17 8.12 -7.89
N GLY A 562 -8.97 8.26 -8.95
CA GLY A 562 -8.54 8.89 -10.20
C GLY A 562 -7.87 10.24 -9.95
N THR A 563 -6.64 10.38 -10.44
CA THR A 563 -5.77 11.51 -10.11
C THR A 563 -4.95 11.87 -11.34
N GLY A 564 -5.14 13.07 -11.88
CA GLY A 564 -4.24 13.64 -12.89
C GLY A 564 -3.10 14.42 -12.23
N LYS A 565 -2.34 15.16 -13.02
CA LYS A 565 -1.26 16.02 -12.50
C LYS A 565 -1.76 17.04 -11.47
N GLN A 566 -1.05 17.14 -10.34
CA GLN A 566 -1.31 18.11 -9.28
C GLN A 566 -0.17 19.14 -9.23
N LYS A 567 -0.49 20.32 -8.70
CA LYS A 567 0.47 21.45 -8.60
C LYS A 567 1.30 21.44 -7.32
N THR A 568 0.90 20.68 -6.30
CA THR A 568 1.56 20.66 -4.99
C THR A 568 1.65 19.24 -4.44
N LEU A 569 2.66 19.02 -3.59
CA LEU A 569 2.81 17.79 -2.81
C LEU A 569 1.56 17.48 -1.98
N ARG A 570 1.02 18.49 -1.28
CA ARG A 570 -0.18 18.34 -0.43
C ARG A 570 -1.36 17.79 -1.22
N ALA A 571 -1.57 18.25 -2.46
CA ALA A 571 -2.64 17.73 -3.31
C ALA A 571 -2.49 16.25 -3.68
N TYR A 572 -1.26 15.69 -3.68
CA TYR A 572 -1.05 14.24 -3.79
C TYR A 572 -1.29 13.50 -2.48
N LEU A 573 -0.82 14.05 -1.36
CA LEU A 573 -1.07 13.49 -0.03
C LEU A 573 -2.57 13.43 0.27
N ASP A 574 -3.33 14.40 -0.24
CA ASP A 574 -4.77 14.56 0.00
C ASP A 574 -5.68 13.70 -0.88
N ARG A 575 -5.12 12.88 -1.78
CA ARG A 575 -5.96 12.04 -2.64
C ARG A 575 -6.63 10.96 -1.82
N THR A 576 -7.95 10.89 -1.96
CA THR A 576 -8.78 9.87 -1.33
C THR A 576 -8.24 8.47 -1.60
N ALA A 577 -7.96 7.72 -0.53
CA ALA A 577 -7.71 6.29 -0.59
C ALA A 577 -9.05 5.55 -0.44
N VAL A 578 -9.52 4.95 -1.52
CA VAL A 578 -10.77 4.21 -1.64
C VAL A 578 -10.69 2.91 -0.82
N LEU A 579 -11.75 2.66 -0.04
CA LEU A 579 -11.99 1.43 0.72
C LEU A 579 -13.25 0.77 0.15
N GLY A 580 -13.10 -0.20 -0.74
CA GLY A 580 -14.22 -0.84 -1.41
C GLY A 580 -13.88 -1.31 -2.84
N LEU A 581 -14.91 -1.39 -3.68
CA LEU A 581 -14.72 -1.77 -5.08
C LEU A 581 -14.19 -0.56 -5.87
N ASP A 582 -13.03 -0.69 -6.50
CA ASP A 582 -12.51 0.25 -7.51
C ASP A 582 -11.97 -0.54 -8.72
N GLU A 583 -12.45 -0.23 -9.93
CA GLU A 583 -12.05 -0.95 -11.16
C GLU A 583 -10.55 -0.87 -11.45
N ARG A 584 -9.91 0.26 -11.11
CA ARG A 584 -8.49 0.49 -11.42
C ARG A 584 -7.63 -0.33 -10.48
N GLY A 585 -7.93 -0.25 -9.17
CA GLY A 585 -7.33 -1.11 -8.16
C GLY A 585 -7.53 -2.59 -8.48
N GLY A 586 -8.74 -2.96 -8.89
CA GLY A 586 -9.09 -4.34 -9.25
C GLY A 586 -8.30 -4.85 -10.44
N ALA A 587 -8.14 -4.04 -11.48
CA ALA A 587 -7.30 -4.37 -12.63
C ALA A 587 -5.84 -4.57 -12.24
N MET A 588 -5.24 -3.66 -11.45
CA MET A 588 -3.86 -3.81 -11.01
C MET A 588 -3.66 -5.02 -10.08
N ALA A 589 -4.59 -5.26 -9.16
CA ALA A 589 -4.57 -6.42 -8.27
C ALA A 589 -4.67 -7.74 -9.06
N LEU A 590 -5.52 -7.80 -10.09
CA LEU A 590 -5.61 -8.97 -10.98
C LEU A 590 -4.34 -9.17 -11.80
N MET A 591 -3.78 -8.10 -12.36
CA MET A 591 -2.54 -8.16 -13.15
C MET A 591 -1.38 -8.73 -12.32
N VAL A 592 -1.12 -8.18 -11.12
CA VAL A 592 -0.04 -8.69 -10.25
C VAL A 592 -0.32 -10.11 -9.76
N THR A 593 -1.57 -10.45 -9.47
CA THR A 593 -1.93 -11.79 -8.98
C THR A 593 -1.67 -12.85 -10.05
N THR A 594 -2.05 -12.59 -11.30
CA THR A 594 -1.78 -13.53 -12.41
C THR A 594 -0.31 -13.59 -12.76
N GLU A 595 0.44 -12.49 -12.61
CA GLU A 595 1.90 -12.52 -12.71
C GLU A 595 2.54 -13.38 -11.61
N MET A 596 2.04 -13.27 -10.38
CA MET A 596 2.53 -14.08 -9.25
C MET A 596 2.24 -15.57 -9.48
N MET A 597 1.06 -15.92 -10.00
CA MET A 597 0.74 -17.29 -10.42
C MET A 597 1.75 -17.81 -11.45
N ALA A 598 2.03 -17.00 -12.46
CA ALA A 598 2.97 -17.35 -13.52
C ALA A 598 4.42 -17.43 -13.01
N TYR A 599 4.78 -16.64 -12.00
CA TYR A 599 6.10 -16.68 -11.36
C TYR A 599 6.27 -17.93 -10.49
N GLU A 600 5.24 -18.32 -9.72
CA GLU A 600 5.25 -19.55 -8.92
C GLU A 600 5.22 -20.82 -9.78
N SER A 601 4.64 -20.76 -10.99
CA SER A 601 4.58 -21.90 -11.90
C SER A 601 5.87 -22.14 -12.70
N ARG A 602 6.89 -21.27 -12.58
CA ARG A 602 8.16 -21.48 -13.29
C ARG A 602 8.90 -22.67 -12.69
N THR A 603 9.44 -23.54 -13.54
CA THR A 603 10.47 -24.48 -13.09
C THR A 603 11.71 -23.63 -12.71
N PRO A 604 12.30 -23.80 -11.52
CA PRO A 604 13.56 -23.12 -11.20
C PRO A 604 14.55 -23.44 -12.32
N SER A 605 15.14 -22.41 -12.92
CA SER A 605 16.25 -22.61 -13.86
C SER A 605 17.34 -23.39 -13.12
N GLU A 606 17.77 -24.53 -13.67
CA GLU A 606 18.97 -25.20 -13.18
C GLU A 606 20.14 -24.19 -13.21
N PRO A 607 20.93 -24.13 -12.13
CA PRO A 607 21.97 -23.12 -11.95
C PRO A 607 23.05 -23.12 -13.04
#